data_AF-A0A7K4MN86-F1
#
_entry.id   AF-A0A7K4MN86-F1
#
_cell.length_a   1.000
_cell.length_b   1.000
_cell.length_c   1.000
_cell.angle_alpha   90.00
_cell.angle_beta   90.00
_cell.angle_gamma   90.00
#
_symmetry.space_group_name_H-M   'P 1'
#
loop_
_entity.id
_entity.type
_entity.pdbx_description
1 polymer ?
#
loop_
_entity_poly.entity_id
_entity_poly.type
_entity_poly.pdbx_seq_one_letter_code
_entity_poly.pdbx_strand_id
1 'polypeptide(L)'
;MNRSILGVTTLAICLGAFFLVPTAFAYAGTLGQPGGITLEEQLILAERKVEYAMANPASGSGTPYLDADGVVGATVIAGAIFGGIATAMFVKGRSGRYAAYGRG
;
A
#
# COMPACT_ATOMS: atom_id res chain seq x y z
N MET A 1 -22.98 4.00 22.32
CA MET A 1 -21.93 3.82 21.30
C MET A 1 -21.87 2.34 20.92
N ASN A 2 -22.02 2.00 19.64
CA ASN A 2 -22.17 0.61 19.22
C ASN A 2 -20.85 -0.15 19.37
N ARG A 3 -20.89 -1.36 19.96
CA ARG A 3 -19.71 -2.21 20.20
C ARG A 3 -18.92 -2.50 18.90
N SER A 4 -19.61 -2.53 17.77
CA SER A 4 -19.00 -2.66 16.44
C SER A 4 -18.14 -1.45 16.05
N ILE A 5 -18.57 -0.23 16.38
CA ILE A 5 -17.82 1.00 16.08
C ILE A 5 -16.52 1.02 16.90
N LEU A 6 -16.60 0.67 18.19
CA LEU A 6 -15.42 0.57 19.06
C LEU A 6 -14.41 -0.48 18.59
N GLY A 7 -14.89 -1.62 18.06
CA GLY A 7 -14.02 -2.67 17.52
C GLY A 7 -13.28 -2.21 16.25
N VAL A 8 -14.00 -1.56 15.32
CA VAL A 8 -13.42 -1.08 14.06
C VAL A 8 -12.42 0.06 14.30
N THR A 9 -12.72 1.00 15.20
CA THR A 9 -11.80 2.09 15.51
C THR A 9 -10.52 1.60 16.19
N THR A 10 -10.63 0.61 17.09
CA THR A 10 -9.46 0.03 17.76
C THR A 10 -8.57 -0.69 16.75
N LEU A 11 -9.15 -1.50 15.85
CA LEU A 11 -8.39 -2.20 14.82
C LEU A 11 -7.68 -1.22 13.86
N ALA A 12 -8.35 -0.15 13.45
CA ALA A 12 -7.76 0.86 12.58
C ALA A 12 -6.55 1.56 13.23
N ILE A 13 -6.63 1.87 14.52
CA ILE A 13 -5.52 2.47 15.28
C ILE A 13 -4.37 1.47 15.42
N CYS A 14 -4.65 0.21 15.72
CA CYS A 14 -3.63 -0.83 15.84
C CYS A 14 -2.88 -1.06 14.52
N LEU A 15 -3.61 -1.11 13.40
CA LEU A 15 -2.99 -1.25 12.07
C LEU A 15 -2.16 0.00 11.71
N GLY A 16 -2.69 1.20 11.93
CA GLY A 16 -1.95 2.45 11.69
C GLY A 16 -0.66 2.54 12.50
N ALA A 17 -0.70 2.19 13.80
CA ALA A 17 0.47 2.17 14.66
C ALA A 17 1.51 1.12 14.23
N PHE A 18 1.06 -0.06 13.80
CA PHE A 18 1.95 -1.13 13.35
C PHE A 18 2.78 -0.73 12.12
N PHE A 19 2.22 0.06 11.20
CA PHE A 19 2.95 0.53 10.02
C PHE A 19 3.81 1.77 10.27
N LEU A 20 3.35 2.73 11.08
CA LEU A 20 4.06 4.00 11.30
C LEU A 20 5.26 3.90 12.25
N VAL A 21 5.16 3.06 13.28
CA VAL A 21 6.19 2.99 14.34
C VAL A 21 7.51 2.41 13.81
N PRO A 22 7.55 1.28 13.07
CA PRO A 22 8.81 0.72 12.58
C PRO A 22 9.54 1.66 11.61
N THR A 23 8.79 2.38 10.78
CA THR A 23 9.39 3.32 9.81
C THR A 23 10.07 4.49 10.51
N ALA A 24 9.50 5.04 11.57
CA ALA A 24 10.11 6.14 12.29
C ALA A 24 11.42 5.71 12.98
N PHE A 25 11.44 4.54 13.61
CA PHE A 25 12.64 4.03 14.29
C PHE A 25 13.76 3.57 13.33
N ALA A 26 13.43 3.16 12.10
CA ALA A 26 14.43 2.82 11.09
C ALA A 26 15.29 4.02 10.66
N TYR A 27 14.74 5.24 10.70
CA TYR A 27 15.43 6.46 10.27
C TYR A 27 15.86 7.38 11.42
N ALA A 28 15.24 7.26 12.60
CA ALA A 28 15.50 8.17 13.73
C ALA A 28 16.78 7.86 14.55
N GLY A 29 17.41 6.70 14.37
CA GLY A 29 18.34 6.15 15.36
C GLY A 29 19.83 6.13 15.03
N THR A 30 20.33 6.85 14.02
CA THR A 30 21.76 6.75 13.65
C THR A 30 22.47 8.05 13.27
N LEU A 31 21.74 9.13 12.98
CA LEU A 31 22.34 10.41 12.57
C LEU A 31 22.73 11.24 13.80
N GLY A 32 24.03 11.42 14.01
CA GLY A 32 24.56 12.33 15.04
C GLY A 32 24.73 11.73 16.45
N GLN A 33 24.55 10.43 16.63
CA GLN A 33 24.89 9.74 17.88
C GLN A 33 26.38 9.36 17.93
N PRO A 34 27.03 9.37 19.12
CA PRO A 34 28.39 8.88 19.26
C PRO A 34 28.48 7.40 18.86
N GLY A 35 29.29 7.08 17.84
CA GLY A 35 29.37 5.75 17.23
C GLY A 35 28.34 5.49 16.11
N GLY A 36 27.49 6.46 15.79
CA GLY A 36 26.60 6.46 14.64
C GLY A 36 27.28 6.98 13.38
N ILE A 37 26.60 6.80 12.25
CA ILE A 37 27.10 7.23 10.94
C ILE A 37 27.01 8.76 10.81
N THR A 38 28.03 9.38 10.22
CA THR A 38 28.03 10.82 9.98
C THR A 38 27.07 11.20 8.85
N LEU A 39 26.72 12.49 8.77
CA LEU A 39 25.84 13.00 7.71
C LEU A 39 26.49 12.80 6.34
N GLU A 40 27.78 13.09 6.21
CA GLU A 40 28.55 12.90 4.98
C GLU A 40 28.57 11.42 4.54
N GLU A 41 28.80 10.49 5.46
CA GLU A 41 28.78 9.06 5.15
C GLU A 41 27.39 8.58 4.72
N GLN A 42 26.32 9.11 5.31
CA GLN A 42 24.96 8.85 4.84
C GLN A 42 24.71 9.40 3.44
N LEU A 43 25.19 10.61 3.14
CA LEU A 43 25.05 11.21 1.81
C LEU A 43 25.74 10.35 0.75
N ILE A 44 26.98 9.93 1.02
CA ILE A 44 27.76 9.07 0.11
C ILE A 44 27.07 7.72 -0.09
N LEU A 45 26.52 7.11 0.97
CA LEU A 45 25.76 5.87 0.86
C LEU A 45 24.46 6.04 0.07
N ALA A 46 23.76 7.15 0.25
CA ALA A 46 22.54 7.45 -0.50
C ALA A 46 22.83 7.61 -1.99
N GLU A 47 23.88 8.35 -2.35
CA GLU A 47 24.33 8.52 -3.73
C GLU A 47 24.68 7.18 -4.38
N ARG A 48 25.48 6.35 -3.71
CA ARG A 48 25.85 5.02 -4.21
C ARG A 48 24.64 4.08 -4.36
N LYS A 49 23.63 4.19 -3.49
CA LYS A 49 22.38 3.41 -3.64
C LYS A 49 21.62 3.79 -4.90
N VAL A 50 21.57 5.09 -5.22
CA VAL A 50 20.93 5.59 -6.45
C VAL A 50 21.71 5.12 -7.68
N GLU A 51 23.03 5.28 -7.69
CA GLU A 51 23.90 4.85 -8.79
C GLU A 51 23.79 3.34 -9.03
N TYR A 52 23.79 2.54 -7.95
CA TYR A 52 23.61 1.09 -8.03
C TYR A 52 22.23 0.70 -8.60
N ALA A 53 21.17 1.39 -8.18
CA ALA A 53 19.81 1.16 -8.68
C ALA A 53 19.69 1.52 -10.17
N MET A 54 20.33 2.60 -10.61
CA MET A 54 20.38 2.98 -12.02
C MET A 54 21.18 1.99 -12.88
N ALA A 55 22.32 1.51 -12.36
CA ALA A 55 23.17 0.54 -13.05
C ALA A 55 22.56 -0.87 -13.09
N ASN A 56 21.70 -1.21 -12.12
CA ASN A 56 21.11 -2.55 -11.98
C ASN A 56 19.58 -2.47 -11.83
N PRO A 57 18.85 -2.03 -12.86
CA PRO A 57 17.39 -1.83 -12.80
C PRO A 57 16.61 -3.12 -12.48
N ALA A 58 17.21 -4.30 -12.70
CA ALA A 58 16.62 -5.60 -12.40
C ALA A 58 16.93 -6.13 -10.98
N SER A 59 17.77 -5.45 -10.19
CA SER A 59 18.30 -5.96 -8.91
C SER A 59 17.61 -5.40 -7.64
N GLY A 60 16.82 -4.34 -7.78
CA GLY A 60 15.81 -3.98 -6.77
C GLY A 60 14.64 -4.98 -6.84
N SER A 61 13.61 -4.90 -5.98
CA SER A 61 12.46 -5.82 -6.01
C SER A 61 11.62 -5.82 -7.32
N GLY A 62 12.16 -5.28 -8.41
CA GLY A 62 11.73 -5.35 -9.80
C GLY A 62 10.45 -4.60 -10.10
N THR A 63 9.74 -4.13 -9.09
CA THR A 63 8.40 -3.56 -9.20
C THR A 63 8.41 -2.17 -8.61
N PRO A 64 8.66 -1.13 -9.42
CA PRO A 64 8.53 0.23 -8.94
C PRO A 64 7.07 0.46 -8.51
N TYR A 65 6.85 0.88 -7.26
CA TYR A 65 5.48 0.97 -6.74
C TYR A 65 4.64 2.00 -7.52
N LEU A 66 5.23 3.16 -7.81
CA LEU A 66 4.57 4.29 -8.48
C LEU A 66 4.65 4.25 -10.02
N ASP A 67 5.20 3.18 -10.60
CA ASP A 67 5.27 3.04 -12.05
C ASP A 67 3.97 2.43 -12.60
N ALA A 68 3.63 2.85 -13.81
CA ALA A 68 2.45 2.39 -14.53
C ALA A 68 2.56 0.91 -14.95
N ASP A 69 3.78 0.41 -15.13
CA ASP A 69 4.05 -1.03 -15.32
C ASP A 69 4.31 -1.77 -13.99
N GLY A 70 4.29 -1.03 -12.89
CA GLY A 70 4.57 -1.52 -11.55
C GLY A 70 3.33 -1.86 -10.74
N VAL A 71 3.45 -1.76 -9.42
CA VAL A 71 2.39 -2.20 -8.49
C VAL A 71 1.12 -1.35 -8.62
N VAL A 72 1.26 -0.03 -8.78
CA VAL A 72 0.11 0.87 -9.00
C VAL A 72 -0.60 0.54 -10.31
N GLY A 73 0.13 0.30 -11.39
CA GLY A 73 -0.44 -0.17 -12.65
C GLY A 73 -1.25 -1.45 -12.50
N ALA A 74 -0.61 -2.48 -11.91
CA ALA A 74 -1.24 -3.77 -11.69
C ALA A 74 -2.50 -3.67 -10.80
N THR A 75 -2.47 -2.85 -9.75
CA THR A 75 -3.63 -2.67 -8.85
C THR A 75 -4.77 -1.91 -9.50
N VAL A 76 -4.50 -0.91 -10.34
CA VAL A 76 -5.52 -0.20 -11.12
C VAL A 76 -6.20 -1.16 -12.11
N ILE A 77 -5.41 -1.97 -12.84
CA ILE A 77 -5.94 -2.97 -13.79
C ILE A 77 -6.79 -4.01 -13.06
N ALA A 78 -6.30 -4.56 -11.95
CA ALA A 78 -7.05 -5.53 -11.15
C ALA A 78 -8.35 -4.91 -10.60
N GLY A 79 -8.28 -3.69 -10.06
CA GLY A 79 -9.43 -2.95 -9.56
C GLY A 79 -10.49 -2.72 -10.64
N ALA A 80 -10.08 -2.39 -11.86
CA ALA A 80 -10.98 -2.19 -12.99
C ALA A 80 -11.70 -3.49 -13.40
N ILE A 81 -10.98 -4.62 -13.47
CA ILE A 81 -11.56 -5.92 -13.86
C ILE A 81 -12.55 -6.40 -12.78
N PHE A 82 -12.10 -6.52 -11.54
CA PHE A 82 -12.93 -7.04 -10.45
C PHE A 82 -14.04 -6.06 -10.09
N GLY A 83 -13.77 -4.75 -10.07
CA GLY A 83 -14.76 -3.71 -9.87
C GLY A 83 -15.80 -3.66 -11.00
N GLY A 84 -15.37 -3.85 -12.25
CA GLY A 84 -16.26 -3.91 -13.41
C GLY A 84 -17.20 -5.12 -13.36
N ILE A 85 -16.67 -6.31 -13.06
CA ILE A 85 -17.49 -7.52 -12.88
C ILE A 85 -18.46 -7.36 -11.71
N ALA A 86 -17.98 -6.85 -10.57
CA ALA A 86 -18.81 -6.61 -9.39
C ALA A 86 -19.94 -5.63 -9.70
N THR A 87 -19.65 -4.53 -10.41
CA THR A 87 -20.66 -3.54 -10.81
C THR A 87 -21.68 -4.13 -11.77
N ALA A 88 -21.24 -4.92 -12.76
CA ALA A 88 -22.13 -5.58 -13.70
C ALA A 88 -23.06 -6.59 -12.99
N MET A 89 -22.54 -7.39 -12.06
CA MET A 89 -23.32 -8.30 -11.24
C MET A 89 -24.28 -7.56 -10.31
N PHE A 90 -23.84 -6.45 -9.72
CA PHE A 90 -24.67 -5.62 -8.85
C PHE A 90 -25.86 -5.00 -9.61
N VAL A 91 -25.62 -4.45 -10.80
CA VAL A 91 -26.68 -3.89 -11.66
C VAL A 91 -27.64 -4.99 -12.13
N LYS A 92 -27.12 -6.12 -12.62
CA LYS A 92 -27.93 -7.25 -13.07
C LYS A 92 -28.74 -7.89 -11.94
N GLY A 93 -28.18 -7.94 -10.73
CA GLY A 93 -28.86 -8.42 -9.53
C GLY A 93 -30.09 -7.60 -9.15
N ARG A 94 -30.13 -6.30 -9.49
CA ARG A 94 -31.29 -5.43 -9.25
C ARG A 94 -32.42 -5.63 -10.26
N SER A 95 -32.13 -6.15 -11.46
CA SER A 95 -33.12 -6.35 -12.53
C SER A 95 -33.58 -7.81 -12.68
N GLY A 96 -33.07 -8.73 -11.85
CA GLY A 96 -33.41 -10.15 -11.91
C GLY A 96 -34.81 -10.46 -11.38
N ARG A 97 -35.40 -11.57 -11.85
CA ARG A 97 -36.70 -12.12 -11.41
C ARG A 97 -36.86 -12.26 -9.89
N TYR A 98 -35.75 -12.35 -9.15
CA TYR A 98 -35.70 -12.45 -7.69
C TYR A 98 -35.59 -11.10 -6.95
N ALA A 99 -35.40 -9.99 -7.67
CA ALA A 99 -35.42 -8.65 -7.08
C ALA A 99 -36.84 -8.07 -6.96
N ALA A 100 -37.78 -8.56 -7.78
CA ALA A 100 -39.20 -8.27 -7.64
C ALA A 100 -39.89 -9.41 -6.87
N TYR A 101 -39.81 -9.37 -5.54
CA TYR A 101 -40.61 -10.24 -4.70
C TYR A 101 -42.10 -9.98 -5.00
N GLY A 102 -42.86 -11.01 -5.40
CA GLY A 102 -44.33 -10.91 -5.57
C GLY A 102 -44.87 -10.72 -6.99
N ARG A 103 -44.20 -11.19 -8.04
CA ARG A 103 -44.82 -11.41 -9.37
C ARG A 103 -44.84 -12.90 -9.73
N GLY A 104 -45.69 -13.63 -9.01
CA GLY A 104 -46.28 -14.91 -9.42
C GLY A 104 -47.78 -14.70 -9.57
#